data_AF-A0A7Y5BZ54-F1
#
_entry.id   AF-A0A7Y5BZ54-F1
#
_cell.length_a   1.000
_cell.length_b   1.000
_cell.length_c   1.000
_cell.angle_alpha   90.00
_cell.angle_beta   90.00
_cell.angle_gamma   90.00
#
_symmetry.space_group_name_H-M   'P 1'
#
loop_
_entity.id
_entity.type
_entity.pdbx_description
1 polymer ?
#
loop_
_entity_poly.entity_id
_entity_poly.type
_entity_poly.pdbx_seq_one_letter_code
_entity_poly.pdbx_strand_id
1 'polypeptide(L)'
;MRRLLTLFLLCLLLLACGLTQPTPDDSGETPTESPSESQPTSPTNASADPLATTPATAPDATQPPVQPTSVVPLAPNTHPRLWLTPTEVEIYRQWATADNPLWADGLVLLAERARAEMDEGRVPDQDCGNVGYEEYPTEMYAELFAFLSLIHPDPAMRDDYAQRAHTLLMYMMNLAAQGPASEENHVCNETQQYPPFRHPDFFTSDRDRARYHGEAFPLVVDWIYPTLTAEDKTTIHQVFTRWSQEIITLGYHHPEPVGMVNDPQLLADLQQVRFAGNNYYAAHMRNLGLMALAMDEADDPNGELRSYLDIATGSYLYIFNHLIATDSRGGLLPEGFEYSPQTASYVTQFLWALQSSQTPGAAEAIDAAFWNDFVTGYLHAISPGAVEFDRDGQLLMEYQPAWYGDAQDYRLPNFISSFGALGHLLTEPAQQNAIQWSAIHTAPGGEAYLIDWVRNPNDFREAILYFMLLPPGTTPTDPRPALA
;
A
#
# COMPACT_ATOMS: atom_id res chain seq x y z
N MET A 1 40.63 -9.29 6.71
CA MET A 1 40.75 -10.54 7.49
C MET A 1 39.88 -10.60 8.77
N ARG A 2 39.43 -9.48 9.35
CA ARG A 2 38.45 -9.48 10.48
C ARG A 2 36.96 -9.45 10.07
N ARG A 3 36.64 -9.34 8.77
CA ARG A 3 35.25 -9.37 8.26
C ARG A 3 34.76 -10.74 7.80
N LEU A 4 35.64 -11.76 7.73
CA LEU A 4 35.24 -13.14 7.40
C LEU A 4 34.82 -13.97 8.62
N LEU A 5 35.06 -13.49 9.85
CA LEU A 5 34.75 -14.25 11.06
C LEU A 5 33.32 -14.01 11.58
N THR A 6 32.66 -12.94 11.13
CA THR A 6 31.29 -12.59 11.58
C THR A 6 30.21 -13.33 10.79
N LEU A 7 30.46 -13.65 9.51
CA LEU A 7 29.51 -14.45 8.71
C LEU A 7 29.48 -15.93 9.10
N PHE A 8 30.57 -16.48 9.65
CA PHE A 8 30.63 -17.90 10.00
C PHE A 8 29.95 -18.24 11.33
N LEU A 9 29.63 -17.23 12.16
CA LEU A 9 28.95 -17.43 13.45
C LEU A 9 27.42 -17.36 13.35
N LEU A 10 26.87 -16.71 12.31
CA LEU A 10 25.41 -16.63 12.11
C LEU A 10 24.83 -17.92 11.52
N CYS A 11 25.57 -18.61 10.63
CA CYS A 11 25.13 -19.91 10.07
C CYS A 11 25.18 -21.09 11.06
N LEU A 12 25.86 -20.95 12.19
CA LEU A 12 26.01 -22.03 13.20
C LEU A 12 24.95 -21.96 14.32
N LEU A 13 24.16 -20.89 14.41
CA LEU A 13 23.07 -20.76 15.39
C LEU A 13 21.70 -21.20 14.86
N LEU A 14 21.55 -21.41 13.55
CA LEU A 14 20.29 -21.89 12.94
C LEU A 14 20.23 -23.41 12.74
N LEU A 15 21.30 -24.16 13.03
CA LEU A 15 21.34 -25.63 12.89
C LEU A 15 21.21 -26.42 14.22
N ALA A 16 20.88 -25.76 15.34
CA ALA A 16 20.90 -26.38 16.68
C ALA A 16 19.55 -26.34 17.45
N CYS A 17 18.41 -26.28 16.75
CA CYS A 17 17.09 -26.50 17.36
C CYS A 17 16.33 -27.62 16.63
N GLY A 18 16.85 -28.85 16.73
CA GLY A 18 16.07 -30.05 16.48
C GLY A 18 15.53 -30.59 17.81
N LEU A 19 14.24 -30.41 18.09
CA LEU A 19 13.53 -31.18 19.12
C LEU A 19 12.06 -31.42 18.72
N THR A 20 11.84 -32.62 18.19
CA THR A 20 10.80 -33.59 18.59
C THR A 20 9.43 -33.08 19.04
N GLN A 21 8.40 -33.40 18.26
CA GLN A 21 7.00 -33.44 18.68
C GLN A 21 6.79 -34.41 19.87
N PRO A 22 5.88 -34.12 20.81
CA PRO A 22 5.24 -35.13 21.63
C PRO A 22 3.79 -35.37 21.19
N THR A 23 3.46 -36.65 20.99
CA THR A 23 2.10 -37.19 20.94
C THR A 23 1.40 -37.10 22.30
N PRO A 24 0.05 -37.12 22.36
CA PRO A 24 -0.70 -36.89 23.58
C PRO A 24 -0.73 -38.18 24.41
N ASP A 25 -0.61 -38.06 25.73
CA ASP A 25 -1.11 -39.10 26.61
C ASP A 25 -1.71 -38.55 27.89
N ASP A 26 -2.79 -39.24 28.23
CA ASP A 26 -3.78 -39.04 29.27
C ASP A 26 -3.25 -39.63 30.59
N SER A 27 -3.20 -38.82 31.65
CA SER A 27 -3.36 -39.35 33.01
C SER A 27 -3.69 -38.21 33.97
N GLY A 28 -4.89 -38.29 34.54
CA GLY A 28 -5.36 -37.42 35.59
C GLY A 28 -4.65 -37.69 36.91
N GLU A 29 -4.43 -36.62 37.67
CA GLU A 29 -4.24 -36.67 39.12
C GLU A 29 -4.59 -35.29 39.71
N THR A 30 -5.65 -35.24 40.51
CA THR A 30 -5.93 -34.16 41.48
C THR A 30 -4.90 -34.19 42.62
N PRO A 31 -4.54 -33.04 43.19
CA PRO A 31 -5.00 -32.81 44.57
C PRO A 31 -5.32 -31.35 44.95
N THR A 32 -6.36 -31.27 45.80
CA THR A 32 -6.63 -30.33 46.90
C THR A 32 -5.41 -29.64 47.56
N GLU A 33 -5.44 -28.31 47.70
CA GLU A 33 -5.54 -27.54 48.96
C GLU A 33 -5.23 -26.04 48.74
N SER A 34 -6.15 -25.17 49.18
CA SER A 34 -5.94 -23.76 49.57
C SER A 34 -5.94 -23.71 51.12
N PRO A 35 -5.60 -22.61 51.84
CA PRO A 35 -5.44 -21.21 51.39
C PRO A 35 -4.25 -20.44 52.01
N SER A 36 -3.93 -19.26 51.45
CA SER A 36 -3.47 -18.12 52.27
C SER A 36 -3.79 -16.80 51.59
N GLU A 37 -4.63 -16.05 52.28
CA GLU A 37 -5.23 -14.77 51.98
C GLU A 37 -4.23 -13.65 52.32
N SER A 38 -3.99 -12.71 51.40
CA SER A 38 -3.47 -11.40 51.77
C SER A 38 -4.12 -10.33 50.89
N GLN A 39 -4.95 -9.52 51.54
CA GLN A 39 -5.65 -8.37 50.96
C GLN A 39 -4.67 -7.25 50.60
N PRO A 40 -4.89 -6.50 49.51
CA PRO A 40 -4.36 -5.15 49.36
C PRO A 40 -5.34 -4.13 49.92
N THR A 41 -4.82 -3.29 50.80
CA THR A 41 -5.44 -2.10 51.38
C THR A 41 -5.72 -1.02 50.33
N SER A 42 -6.94 -0.48 50.33
CA SER A 42 -7.33 0.70 49.56
C SER A 42 -6.61 1.98 50.00
N PRO A 43 -6.33 2.92 49.10
CA PRO A 43 -6.21 4.32 49.44
C PRO A 43 -7.47 5.11 49.04
N THR A 44 -8.07 5.65 50.09
CA THR A 44 -8.84 6.88 50.31
C THR A 44 -9.13 7.82 49.13
N ASN A 45 -10.43 8.17 49.04
CA ASN A 45 -11.05 9.24 48.25
C ASN A 45 -10.40 10.62 48.43
N ALA A 46 -10.23 11.33 47.32
CA ALA A 46 -10.19 12.80 47.26
C ALA A 46 -11.37 13.29 46.41
N SER A 47 -12.18 14.18 46.99
CA SER A 47 -13.39 14.77 46.39
C SER A 47 -13.07 15.59 45.14
N ALA A 48 -13.84 15.37 44.08
CA ALA A 48 -13.96 16.28 42.95
C ALA A 48 -15.27 17.08 43.08
N ASP A 49 -15.15 18.39 42.88
CA ASP A 49 -16.26 19.35 42.74
C ASP A 49 -17.13 19.04 41.51
N PRO A 50 -18.44 19.35 41.53
CA PRO A 50 -19.31 19.17 40.38
C PRO A 50 -19.20 20.39 39.44
N LEU A 51 -18.50 20.23 38.32
CA LEU A 51 -18.58 21.16 37.19
C LEU A 51 -19.86 20.87 36.40
N ALA A 52 -20.73 21.88 36.35
CA ALA A 52 -21.98 21.88 35.61
C ALA A 52 -21.73 21.68 34.10
N THR A 53 -22.33 20.64 33.54
CA THR A 53 -22.39 20.39 32.10
C THR A 53 -23.49 21.25 31.47
N THR A 54 -23.09 22.23 30.65
CA THR A 54 -23.95 22.78 29.59
C THR A 54 -24.01 21.79 28.42
N PRO A 55 -25.18 21.54 27.80
CA PRO A 55 -25.25 20.67 26.62
C PRO A 55 -24.59 21.36 25.43
N ALA A 56 -23.61 20.69 24.82
CA ALA A 56 -23.08 21.10 23.52
C ALA A 56 -24.19 20.99 22.47
N THR A 57 -24.43 22.08 21.74
CA THR A 57 -25.38 22.14 20.64
C THR A 57 -24.75 21.47 19.43
N ALA A 58 -25.43 20.51 18.81
CA ALA A 58 -24.98 19.86 17.58
C ALA A 58 -24.74 20.90 16.47
N PRO A 59 -23.68 20.76 15.65
CA PRO A 59 -23.44 21.67 14.54
C PRO A 59 -24.56 21.56 13.48
N ASP A 60 -25.02 22.72 13.05
CA ASP A 60 -26.10 22.94 12.08
C ASP A 60 -25.66 22.49 10.68
N ALA A 61 -26.30 21.43 10.18
CA ALA A 61 -26.03 20.78 8.89
C ALA A 61 -26.71 21.51 7.71
N THR A 62 -26.47 22.82 7.55
CA THR A 62 -27.15 23.63 6.52
C THR A 62 -26.25 24.42 5.58
N GLN A 63 -24.93 24.16 5.54
CA GLN A 63 -24.13 24.65 4.41
C GLN A 63 -24.25 23.70 3.20
N PRO A 64 -24.70 24.19 2.03
CA PRO A 64 -24.65 23.40 0.81
C PRO A 64 -23.17 23.12 0.45
N PRO A 65 -22.85 21.91 -0.03
CA PRO A 65 -21.48 21.52 -0.34
C PRO A 65 -20.89 22.47 -1.38
N VAL A 66 -19.68 22.96 -1.10
CA VAL A 66 -18.85 23.65 -2.09
C VAL A 66 -18.58 22.63 -3.20
N GLN A 67 -19.13 22.86 -4.39
CA GLN A 67 -18.87 21.97 -5.52
C GLN A 67 -17.39 22.01 -5.87
N PRO A 68 -16.73 20.86 -6.06
CA PRO A 68 -15.32 20.82 -6.45
C PRO A 68 -15.15 21.50 -7.82
N THR A 69 -14.02 22.18 -7.95
CA THR A 69 -13.48 22.71 -9.20
C THR A 69 -13.71 21.74 -10.36
N SER A 70 -14.34 22.23 -11.44
CA SER A 70 -14.62 21.47 -12.66
C SER A 70 -13.44 20.61 -13.07
N VAL A 71 -13.54 19.29 -12.87
CA VAL A 71 -12.56 18.33 -13.37
C VAL A 71 -12.54 18.46 -14.89
N VAL A 72 -11.36 18.73 -15.46
CA VAL A 72 -11.19 18.78 -16.91
C VAL A 72 -11.37 17.35 -17.44
N PRO A 73 -12.35 17.08 -18.33
CA PRO A 73 -12.52 15.73 -18.86
C PRO A 73 -11.25 15.25 -19.57
N LEU A 74 -10.78 14.06 -19.23
CA LEU A 74 -9.71 13.39 -19.96
C LEU A 74 -10.24 12.98 -21.33
N ALA A 75 -9.43 13.19 -22.37
CA ALA A 75 -9.78 12.64 -23.67
C ALA A 75 -9.76 11.10 -23.59
N PRO A 76 -10.65 10.38 -24.30
CA PRO A 76 -10.61 8.92 -24.34
C PRO A 76 -9.21 8.42 -24.72
N ASN A 77 -8.79 7.31 -24.12
CA ASN A 77 -7.49 6.69 -24.39
C ASN A 77 -6.27 7.58 -24.07
N THR A 78 -6.44 8.55 -23.18
CA THR A 78 -5.32 9.33 -22.65
C THR A 78 -4.60 8.52 -21.57
N HIS A 79 -3.27 8.51 -21.66
CA HIS A 79 -2.35 7.96 -20.67
C HIS A 79 -1.28 9.01 -20.32
N PRO A 80 -0.76 9.02 -19.09
CA PRO A 80 -1.21 8.20 -17.96
C PRO A 80 -2.61 8.61 -17.49
N ARG A 81 -3.32 7.68 -16.85
CA ARG A 81 -4.62 7.91 -16.21
C ARG A 81 -4.80 7.17 -14.88
N LEU A 82 -3.85 6.34 -14.47
CA LEU A 82 -3.83 5.71 -13.15
C LEU A 82 -2.88 6.49 -12.25
N TRP A 83 -3.44 7.11 -11.21
CA TRP A 83 -2.81 8.04 -10.26
C TRP A 83 -2.35 9.36 -10.86
N LEU A 84 -1.83 9.32 -12.09
CA LEU A 84 -1.33 10.45 -12.82
C LEU A 84 -2.22 10.76 -14.01
N THR A 85 -2.40 12.04 -14.27
CA THR A 85 -2.94 12.59 -15.52
C THR A 85 -1.85 13.37 -16.25
N PRO A 86 -1.99 13.68 -17.55
CA PRO A 86 -1.01 14.53 -18.25
C PRO A 86 -0.81 15.90 -17.59
N THR A 87 -1.85 16.44 -16.95
CA THR A 87 -1.77 17.71 -16.20
C THR A 87 -0.86 17.58 -14.99
N GLU A 88 -1.00 16.49 -14.22
CA GLU A 88 -0.15 16.23 -13.05
C GLU A 88 1.30 15.94 -13.46
N VAL A 89 1.52 15.23 -14.56
CA VAL A 89 2.86 15.03 -15.13
C VAL A 89 3.56 16.37 -15.36
N GLU A 90 2.87 17.37 -15.92
CA GLU A 90 3.45 18.71 -16.11
C GLU A 90 3.74 19.43 -14.80
N ILE A 91 2.94 19.22 -13.76
CA ILE A 91 3.21 19.75 -12.41
C ILE A 91 4.47 19.11 -11.83
N TYR A 92 4.57 17.78 -11.87
CA TYR A 92 5.69 17.04 -11.30
C TYR A 92 7.00 17.26 -12.08
N ARG A 93 6.93 17.51 -13.39
CA ARG A 93 8.08 18.00 -14.18
C ARG A 93 8.62 19.33 -13.66
N GLN A 94 7.75 20.24 -13.20
CA GLN A 94 8.18 21.52 -12.62
C GLN A 94 8.80 21.33 -11.23
N TRP A 95 8.46 20.25 -10.52
CA TRP A 95 9.05 19.93 -9.22
C TRP A 95 10.41 19.22 -9.35
N ALA A 96 10.67 18.59 -10.50
CA ALA A 96 11.90 17.85 -10.80
C ALA A 96 13.09 18.78 -11.12
N THR A 97 13.54 19.52 -10.10
CA THR A 97 14.62 20.52 -10.21
C THR A 97 15.69 20.33 -9.16
N ALA A 98 16.89 20.85 -9.41
CA ALA A 98 18.01 20.78 -8.46
C ALA A 98 17.73 21.48 -7.12
N ASP A 99 16.77 22.41 -7.06
CA ASP A 99 16.41 23.13 -5.84
C ASP A 99 15.38 22.37 -4.97
N ASN A 100 14.79 21.29 -5.48
CA ASN A 100 13.89 20.43 -4.72
C ASN A 100 14.67 19.23 -4.14
N PRO A 101 14.88 19.15 -2.81
CA PRO A 101 15.69 18.08 -2.21
C PRO A 101 15.04 16.69 -2.35
N LEU A 102 13.71 16.58 -2.41
CA LEU A 102 13.05 15.28 -2.67
C LEU A 102 13.39 14.76 -4.08
N TRP A 103 13.62 15.66 -5.03
CA TRP A 103 14.13 15.31 -6.35
C TRP A 103 15.64 15.03 -6.31
N ALA A 104 16.43 16.05 -5.97
CA ALA A 104 17.88 16.04 -6.17
C ALA A 104 18.62 15.08 -5.23
N ASP A 105 18.24 15.06 -3.95
CA ASP A 105 18.89 14.25 -2.91
C ASP A 105 18.12 12.95 -2.60
N GLY A 106 16.88 12.85 -3.09
CA GLY A 106 16.01 11.69 -2.98
C GLY A 106 15.95 10.89 -4.28
N LEU A 107 14.93 11.17 -5.10
CA LEU A 107 14.58 10.38 -6.29
C LEU A 107 15.72 10.22 -7.30
N VAL A 108 16.54 11.25 -7.55
CA VAL A 108 17.67 11.16 -8.48
C VAL A 108 18.69 10.13 -8.00
N LEU A 109 19.06 10.16 -6.71
CA LEU A 109 20.03 9.20 -6.15
C LEU A 109 19.46 7.78 -6.14
N LEU A 110 18.17 7.62 -5.84
CA LEU A 110 17.49 6.33 -5.94
C LEU A 110 17.50 5.81 -7.38
N ALA A 111 17.21 6.67 -8.35
CA ALA A 111 17.20 6.33 -9.77
C ALA A 111 18.60 5.96 -10.30
N GLU A 112 19.64 6.66 -9.89
CA GLU A 112 21.03 6.35 -10.24
C GLU A 112 21.44 4.97 -9.71
N ARG A 113 21.08 4.67 -8.46
CA ARG A 113 21.28 3.35 -7.88
C ARG A 113 20.53 2.26 -8.66
N ALA A 114 19.24 2.46 -8.92
CA ALA A 114 18.41 1.49 -9.64
C ALA A 114 18.95 1.21 -11.05
N ARG A 115 19.41 2.25 -11.76
CA ARG A 115 20.08 2.09 -13.07
C ARG A 115 21.35 1.26 -12.95
N ALA A 116 22.19 1.53 -11.96
CA ALA A 116 23.41 0.76 -11.74
C ALA A 116 23.11 -0.72 -11.42
N GLU A 117 22.11 -0.99 -10.58
CA GLU A 117 21.70 -2.37 -10.26
C GLU A 117 21.16 -3.11 -11.49
N MET A 118 20.40 -2.45 -12.37
CA MET A 118 19.99 -3.02 -13.66
C MET A 118 21.17 -3.23 -14.61
N ASP A 119 22.08 -2.25 -14.73
CA ASP A 119 23.25 -2.31 -15.62
C ASP A 119 24.29 -3.38 -15.17
N GLU A 120 24.35 -3.65 -13.87
CA GLU A 120 25.14 -4.76 -13.27
C GLU A 120 24.48 -6.13 -13.47
N GLY A 121 23.25 -6.19 -13.98
CA GLY A 121 22.48 -7.41 -14.14
C GLY A 121 21.91 -7.95 -12.83
N ARG A 122 21.72 -7.12 -11.78
CA ARG A 122 21.03 -7.59 -10.57
C ARG A 122 19.52 -7.69 -10.81
N VAL A 123 18.96 -6.73 -11.52
CA VAL A 123 17.55 -6.75 -11.92
C VAL A 123 17.50 -6.95 -13.44
N PRO A 124 16.81 -7.98 -13.95
CA PRO A 124 15.96 -8.91 -13.20
C PRO A 124 16.64 -10.19 -12.69
N ASP A 125 17.94 -10.41 -12.93
CA ASP A 125 18.54 -11.75 -12.78
C ASP A 125 18.57 -12.31 -11.35
N GLN A 126 18.50 -11.46 -10.31
CA GLN A 126 18.45 -11.88 -8.90
C GLN A 126 17.04 -11.98 -8.33
N ASP A 127 16.02 -11.61 -9.13
CA ASP A 127 14.63 -11.76 -8.76
C ASP A 127 14.15 -13.17 -9.08
N CYS A 128 13.83 -13.95 -8.05
CA CYS A 128 13.35 -15.32 -8.23
C CYS A 128 11.90 -15.39 -8.72
N GLY A 129 11.17 -14.27 -8.81
CA GLY A 129 9.76 -14.22 -9.23
C GLY A 129 8.85 -15.05 -8.33
N ASN A 130 9.21 -15.23 -7.05
CA ASN A 130 8.44 -16.01 -6.07
C ASN A 130 7.26 -15.20 -5.51
N VAL A 131 6.58 -15.70 -4.47
CA VAL A 131 5.36 -15.10 -3.90
C VAL A 131 5.56 -14.35 -2.58
N GLY A 132 6.79 -14.31 -2.08
CA GLY A 132 7.15 -13.75 -0.78
C GLY A 132 8.06 -12.52 -0.90
N TYR A 133 8.85 -12.30 0.14
CA TYR A 133 9.90 -11.28 0.14
C TYR A 133 10.93 -11.56 -0.97
N GLU A 134 11.32 -10.49 -1.65
CA GLU A 134 12.40 -10.46 -2.64
C GLU A 134 13.26 -9.21 -2.37
N GLU A 135 14.58 -9.35 -2.47
CA GLU A 135 15.49 -8.22 -2.22
C GLU A 135 15.49 -7.23 -3.40
N TYR A 136 15.30 -7.74 -4.62
CA TYR A 136 15.34 -6.98 -5.86
C TYR A 136 14.08 -7.20 -6.72
N PRO A 137 12.86 -6.89 -6.22
CA PRO A 137 11.62 -7.16 -6.94
C PRO A 137 11.56 -6.33 -8.24
N THR A 138 11.54 -7.01 -9.39
CA THR A 138 11.64 -6.41 -10.72
C THR A 138 10.56 -5.36 -10.98
N GLU A 139 9.35 -5.58 -10.50
CA GLU A 139 8.20 -4.69 -10.67
C GLU A 139 8.40 -3.32 -10.01
N MET A 140 9.08 -3.26 -8.87
CA MET A 140 9.38 -2.01 -8.16
C MET A 140 10.36 -1.13 -8.98
N TYR A 141 11.37 -1.75 -9.59
CA TYR A 141 12.31 -1.04 -10.46
C TYR A 141 11.62 -0.56 -11.73
N ALA A 142 10.75 -1.38 -12.32
CA ALA A 142 9.96 -1.00 -13.48
C ALA A 142 9.07 0.22 -13.17
N GLU A 143 8.43 0.25 -11.99
CA GLU A 143 7.59 1.37 -11.54
C GLU A 143 8.37 2.68 -11.39
N LEU A 144 9.53 2.64 -10.72
CA LEU A 144 10.39 3.82 -10.59
C LEU A 144 10.82 4.37 -11.95
N PHE A 145 11.28 3.49 -12.85
CA PHE A 145 11.65 3.92 -14.19
C PHE A 145 10.45 4.44 -14.99
N ALA A 146 9.28 3.82 -14.89
CA ALA A 146 8.08 4.30 -15.56
C ALA A 146 7.70 5.71 -15.06
N PHE A 147 7.73 5.94 -13.74
CA PHE A 147 7.49 7.26 -13.17
C PHE A 147 8.47 8.33 -13.68
N LEU A 148 9.78 8.02 -13.63
CA LEU A 148 10.82 8.94 -14.08
C LEU A 148 10.76 9.21 -15.59
N SER A 149 10.29 8.24 -16.39
CA SER A 149 10.04 8.42 -17.81
C SER A 149 8.99 9.50 -18.09
N LEU A 150 8.07 9.73 -17.15
CA LEU A 150 7.10 10.80 -17.26
C LEU A 150 7.69 12.14 -16.83
N ILE A 151 8.41 12.20 -15.70
CA ILE A 151 8.68 13.47 -15.01
C ILE A 151 10.10 14.02 -15.13
N HIS A 152 11.09 13.22 -15.55
CA HIS A 152 12.48 13.68 -15.60
C HIS A 152 12.62 14.91 -16.53
N PRO A 153 13.36 15.98 -16.15
CA PRO A 153 13.41 17.22 -16.91
C PRO A 153 14.08 17.06 -18.29
N ASP A 154 15.09 16.20 -18.38
CA ASP A 154 15.78 15.86 -19.63
C ASP A 154 14.99 14.82 -20.46
N PRO A 155 14.57 15.14 -21.70
CA PRO A 155 13.89 14.20 -22.59
C PRO A 155 14.68 12.92 -22.89
N ALA A 156 16.01 12.98 -23.03
CA ALA A 156 16.81 11.79 -23.35
C ALA A 156 16.81 10.78 -22.19
N MET A 157 16.81 11.30 -20.96
CA MET A 157 16.67 10.49 -19.76
C MET A 157 15.26 9.90 -19.64
N ARG A 158 14.22 10.65 -20.03
CA ARG A 158 12.85 10.11 -20.08
C ARG A 158 12.75 8.90 -21.01
N ASP A 159 13.37 8.98 -22.19
CA ASP A 159 13.41 7.88 -23.15
C ASP A 159 14.20 6.67 -22.61
N ASP A 160 15.35 6.88 -21.94
CA ASP A 160 16.12 5.81 -21.27
C ASP A 160 15.28 5.10 -20.21
N TYR A 161 14.61 5.86 -19.35
CA TYR A 161 13.76 5.32 -18.30
C TYR A 161 12.55 4.56 -18.86
N ALA A 162 11.90 5.07 -19.91
CA ALA A 162 10.80 4.36 -20.58
C ALA A 162 11.25 2.99 -21.12
N GLN A 163 12.43 2.95 -21.75
CA GLN A 163 12.99 1.70 -22.29
C GLN A 163 13.36 0.69 -21.20
N ARG A 164 13.89 1.16 -20.06
CA ARG A 164 14.18 0.30 -18.91
C ARG A 164 12.92 -0.28 -18.30
N ALA A 165 11.90 0.57 -18.07
CA ALA A 165 10.60 0.14 -17.59
C ALA A 165 9.94 -0.90 -18.52
N HIS A 166 9.96 -0.64 -19.84
CA HIS A 166 9.47 -1.58 -20.86
C HIS A 166 10.18 -2.93 -20.78
N THR A 167 11.51 -2.91 -20.68
CA THR A 167 12.33 -4.13 -20.64
C THR A 167 12.00 -4.99 -19.42
N LEU A 168 11.88 -4.38 -18.24
CA LEU A 168 11.56 -5.08 -17.00
C LEU A 168 10.09 -5.55 -16.97
N LEU A 169 9.15 -4.70 -17.40
CA LEU A 169 7.73 -5.09 -17.53
C LEU A 169 7.59 -6.33 -18.43
N MET A 170 8.15 -6.27 -19.64
CA MET A 170 8.00 -7.34 -20.61
C MET A 170 8.78 -8.59 -20.22
N TYR A 171 9.87 -8.49 -19.46
CA TYR A 171 10.50 -9.66 -18.84
C TYR A 171 9.50 -10.43 -17.95
N MET A 172 8.82 -9.72 -17.03
CA MET A 172 7.84 -10.33 -16.14
C MET A 172 6.62 -10.86 -16.91
N MET A 173 6.06 -10.06 -17.82
CA MET A 173 4.87 -10.44 -18.59
C MET A 173 5.11 -11.65 -19.49
N ASN A 174 6.28 -11.75 -20.14
CA ASN A 174 6.61 -12.88 -21.01
C ASN A 174 6.81 -14.19 -20.22
N LEU A 175 7.31 -14.12 -18.99
CA LEU A 175 7.39 -15.28 -18.09
C LEU A 175 6.00 -15.67 -17.58
N ALA A 176 5.24 -14.70 -17.09
CA ALA A 176 3.88 -14.91 -16.60
C ALA A 176 2.97 -15.47 -17.69
N ALA A 177 3.06 -15.02 -18.94
CA ALA A 177 2.20 -15.46 -20.05
C ALA A 177 2.29 -16.97 -20.36
N GLN A 178 3.33 -17.67 -19.88
CA GLN A 178 3.49 -19.12 -20.03
C GLN A 178 2.54 -19.94 -19.14
N GLY A 179 1.68 -19.30 -18.36
CA GLY A 179 0.78 -20.00 -17.43
C GLY A 179 1.44 -20.33 -16.09
N PRO A 180 0.64 -20.67 -15.07
CA PRO A 180 1.15 -21.33 -13.86
C PRO A 180 2.02 -22.53 -14.21
N ALA A 181 3.13 -22.68 -13.51
CA ALA A 181 3.98 -23.87 -13.60
C ALA A 181 3.41 -25.00 -12.73
N SER A 182 3.54 -26.24 -13.20
CA SER A 182 3.05 -27.42 -12.48
C SER A 182 4.07 -28.00 -11.49
N GLU A 183 5.34 -27.62 -11.60
CA GLU A 183 6.45 -28.20 -10.83
C GLU A 183 7.45 -27.11 -10.42
N GLU A 184 8.03 -27.29 -9.25
CA GLU A 184 9.17 -26.50 -8.76
C GLU A 184 10.45 -26.99 -9.42
N ASN A 185 10.69 -26.67 -10.70
CA ASN A 185 11.85 -27.15 -11.45
C ASN A 185 12.88 -26.05 -11.77
N HIS A 186 12.79 -24.92 -11.05
CA HIS A 186 13.72 -23.81 -11.16
C HIS A 186 14.55 -23.69 -9.89
N VAL A 187 15.84 -23.36 -10.02
CA VAL A 187 16.73 -23.10 -8.88
C VAL A 187 17.11 -21.64 -8.92
N CYS A 188 16.75 -20.91 -7.87
CA CYS A 188 17.17 -19.53 -7.65
C CYS A 188 17.56 -19.36 -6.18
N ASN A 189 18.68 -18.67 -5.95
CA ASN A 189 19.32 -18.55 -4.62
C ASN A 189 19.47 -19.90 -3.89
N GLU A 190 19.98 -20.91 -4.60
CA GLU A 190 20.23 -22.27 -4.10
C GLU A 190 18.99 -23.05 -3.66
N THR A 191 17.79 -22.51 -3.86
CA THR A 191 16.52 -23.11 -3.46
C THR A 191 15.70 -23.52 -4.68
N GLN A 192 15.16 -24.74 -4.65
CA GLN A 192 14.23 -25.24 -5.67
C GLN A 192 12.86 -24.59 -5.48
N GLN A 193 12.29 -24.06 -6.56
CA GLN A 193 11.03 -23.31 -6.56
C GLN A 193 10.39 -23.34 -7.95
N TYR A 194 9.17 -22.79 -8.05
CA TYR A 194 8.52 -22.58 -9.34
C TYR A 194 9.32 -21.59 -10.20
N PRO A 195 9.29 -21.73 -11.53
CA PRO A 195 9.83 -20.71 -12.43
C PRO A 195 9.32 -19.30 -12.09
N PRO A 196 10.15 -18.25 -12.27
CA PRO A 196 9.80 -16.89 -11.87
C PRO A 196 8.46 -16.43 -12.47
N PHE A 197 7.62 -15.77 -11.66
CA PHE A 197 6.29 -15.23 -12.00
C PHE A 197 5.25 -16.28 -12.41
N ARG A 198 5.54 -17.57 -12.21
CA ARG A 198 4.68 -18.69 -12.61
C ARG A 198 4.24 -19.55 -11.44
N HIS A 199 4.38 -19.05 -10.21
CA HIS A 199 3.80 -19.70 -9.05
C HIS A 199 2.27 -19.80 -9.22
N PRO A 200 1.62 -20.95 -8.96
CA PRO A 200 0.17 -21.11 -9.14
C PRO A 200 -0.68 -20.11 -8.36
N ASP A 201 -0.18 -19.68 -7.20
CA ASP A 201 -0.86 -18.72 -6.34
C ASP A 201 -0.32 -17.27 -6.46
N PHE A 202 0.40 -16.91 -7.53
CA PHE A 202 1.18 -15.66 -7.55
C PHE A 202 0.38 -14.38 -7.21
N PHE A 203 -0.84 -14.24 -7.73
CA PHE A 203 -1.74 -13.09 -7.47
C PHE A 203 -2.90 -13.40 -6.50
N THR A 204 -2.89 -14.56 -5.85
CA THR A 204 -4.02 -15.05 -5.05
C THR A 204 -3.59 -15.26 -3.60
N SER A 205 -4.31 -16.13 -2.85
CA SER A 205 -3.99 -16.52 -1.46
C SER A 205 -3.56 -15.32 -0.58
N ASP A 206 -2.84 -15.61 0.48
CA ASP A 206 -2.12 -14.72 1.38
C ASP A 206 -0.70 -14.41 0.87
N ARG A 207 -0.52 -14.23 -0.45
CA ARG A 207 0.82 -14.00 -1.03
C ARG A 207 1.27 -12.55 -0.85
N ASP A 208 2.44 -12.39 -0.23
CA ASP A 208 3.00 -11.08 0.13
C ASP A 208 3.39 -10.24 -1.08
N ARG A 209 3.97 -10.85 -2.12
CA ARG A 209 4.50 -10.09 -3.25
C ARG A 209 3.42 -9.32 -4.01
N ALA A 210 2.31 -9.99 -4.33
CA ALA A 210 1.17 -9.34 -4.98
C ALA A 210 0.51 -8.30 -4.06
N ARG A 211 0.57 -8.48 -2.75
CA ARG A 211 0.11 -7.47 -1.78
C ARG A 211 1.01 -6.23 -1.82
N TYR A 212 2.32 -6.41 -1.69
CA TYR A 212 3.27 -5.31 -1.53
C TYR A 212 3.57 -4.54 -2.81
N HIS A 213 3.64 -5.21 -3.97
CA HIS A 213 4.06 -4.59 -5.23
C HIS A 213 3.07 -4.82 -6.39
N GLY A 214 1.89 -5.38 -6.12
CA GLY A 214 0.92 -5.72 -7.17
C GLY A 214 0.38 -4.53 -7.97
N GLU A 215 0.41 -3.33 -7.41
CA GLU A 215 0.06 -2.08 -8.10
C GLU A 215 1.05 -1.70 -9.20
N ALA A 216 2.32 -2.07 -9.05
CA ALA A 216 3.37 -1.67 -9.97
C ALA A 216 3.09 -2.19 -11.39
N PHE A 217 2.56 -3.41 -11.53
CA PHE A 217 2.27 -4.00 -12.84
C PHE A 217 1.32 -3.13 -13.69
N PRO A 218 0.08 -2.82 -13.26
CA PRO A 218 -0.81 -1.95 -14.03
C PRO A 218 -0.35 -0.49 -14.10
N LEU A 219 0.34 0.05 -13.08
CA LEU A 219 0.87 1.42 -13.14
C LEU A 219 1.95 1.57 -14.21
N VAL A 220 2.88 0.62 -14.30
CA VAL A 220 3.90 0.62 -15.36
C VAL A 220 3.23 0.55 -16.72
N VAL A 221 2.25 -0.35 -16.92
CA VAL A 221 1.49 -0.43 -18.17
C VAL A 221 0.87 0.91 -18.54
N ASP A 222 0.18 1.57 -17.61
CA ASP A 222 -0.46 2.87 -17.84
C ASP A 222 0.55 3.99 -18.15
N TRP A 223 1.65 4.06 -17.40
CA TRP A 223 2.61 5.15 -17.49
C TRP A 223 3.50 5.08 -18.72
N ILE A 224 3.84 3.87 -19.20
CA ILE A 224 4.60 3.68 -20.45
C ILE A 224 3.73 3.22 -21.62
N TYR A 225 2.39 3.29 -21.49
CA TYR A 225 1.43 2.81 -22.48
C TYR A 225 1.73 3.23 -23.93
N PRO A 226 2.14 4.48 -24.23
CA PRO A 226 2.45 4.91 -25.59
C PRO A 226 3.66 4.20 -26.23
N THR A 227 4.51 3.56 -25.41
CA THR A 227 5.71 2.83 -25.87
C THR A 227 5.44 1.35 -26.15
N LEU A 228 4.32 0.81 -25.65
CA LEU A 228 3.96 -0.60 -25.80
C LEU A 228 3.53 -0.91 -27.23
N THR A 229 4.08 -1.98 -27.78
CA THR A 229 3.65 -2.51 -29.08
C THR A 229 2.31 -3.25 -28.96
N ALA A 230 1.65 -3.53 -30.09
CA ALA A 230 0.43 -4.34 -30.08
C ALA A 230 0.66 -5.77 -29.55
N GLU A 231 1.87 -6.32 -29.76
CA GLU A 231 2.27 -7.62 -29.22
C GLU A 231 2.43 -7.56 -27.70
N ASP A 232 3.11 -6.52 -27.20
CA ASP A 232 3.25 -6.28 -25.75
C ASP A 232 1.87 -6.22 -25.08
N LYS A 233 0.97 -5.41 -25.62
CA LYS A 233 -0.39 -5.23 -25.10
C LYS A 233 -1.19 -6.53 -25.12
N THR A 234 -1.03 -7.36 -26.15
CA THR A 234 -1.69 -8.67 -26.22
C THR A 234 -1.18 -9.60 -25.10
N THR A 235 0.14 -9.64 -24.86
CA THR A 235 0.73 -10.43 -23.77
C THR A 235 0.27 -9.92 -22.40
N ILE A 236 0.26 -8.60 -22.20
CA ILE A 236 -0.21 -7.97 -20.96
C ILE A 236 -1.68 -8.30 -20.71
N HIS A 237 -2.54 -8.16 -21.72
CA HIS A 237 -3.97 -8.50 -21.63
C HIS A 237 -4.17 -9.95 -21.20
N GLN A 238 -3.46 -10.89 -21.81
CA GLN A 238 -3.51 -12.31 -21.45
C GLN A 238 -3.16 -12.54 -19.97
N VAL A 239 -2.09 -11.90 -19.49
CA VAL A 239 -1.62 -12.05 -18.11
C VAL A 239 -2.59 -11.42 -17.12
N PHE A 240 -3.02 -10.18 -17.36
CA PHE A 240 -3.93 -9.45 -16.48
C PHE A 240 -5.30 -10.12 -16.39
N THR A 241 -5.82 -10.63 -17.51
CA THR A 241 -7.08 -11.41 -17.52
C THR A 241 -6.97 -12.66 -16.66
N ARG A 242 -5.88 -13.42 -16.80
CA ARG A 242 -5.66 -14.62 -15.98
C ARG A 242 -5.54 -14.27 -14.50
N TRP A 243 -4.67 -13.33 -14.13
CA TRP A 243 -4.49 -12.95 -12.74
C TRP A 243 -5.78 -12.39 -12.11
N SER A 244 -6.57 -11.63 -12.88
CA SER A 244 -7.89 -11.16 -12.46
C SER A 244 -8.85 -12.33 -12.18
N GLN A 245 -8.89 -13.32 -13.08
CA GLN A 245 -9.69 -14.53 -12.89
C GLN A 245 -9.26 -15.33 -11.66
N GLU A 246 -7.95 -15.47 -11.45
CA GLU A 246 -7.36 -16.17 -10.31
C GLU A 246 -7.70 -15.45 -9.00
N ILE A 247 -7.64 -14.10 -8.94
CA ILE A 247 -8.06 -13.31 -7.77
C ILE A 247 -9.51 -13.61 -7.39
N ILE A 248 -10.44 -13.61 -8.35
CA ILE A 248 -11.87 -13.75 -8.04
C ILE A 248 -12.29 -15.20 -7.74
N THR A 249 -11.40 -16.18 -7.91
CA THR A 249 -11.70 -17.61 -7.67
C THR A 249 -10.84 -18.26 -6.59
N LEU A 250 -9.66 -17.72 -6.33
CA LEU A 250 -8.66 -18.29 -5.41
C LEU A 250 -8.09 -17.22 -4.45
N GLY A 251 -8.51 -15.96 -4.57
CA GLY A 251 -8.12 -14.89 -3.66
C GLY A 251 -8.51 -15.23 -2.22
N TYR A 252 -7.62 -14.96 -1.28
CA TYR A 252 -7.87 -15.22 0.13
C TYR A 252 -9.08 -14.41 0.60
N HIS A 253 -10.14 -15.11 1.01
CA HIS A 253 -11.44 -14.51 1.36
C HIS A 253 -12.00 -13.59 0.26
N HIS A 254 -11.91 -13.98 -1.01
CA HIS A 254 -12.61 -13.26 -2.08
C HIS A 254 -14.13 -13.19 -1.80
N PRO A 255 -14.85 -12.18 -2.33
CA PRO A 255 -16.30 -12.07 -2.18
C PRO A 255 -17.04 -13.33 -2.65
N GLU A 256 -18.06 -13.72 -1.90
CA GLU A 256 -18.96 -14.83 -2.20
C GLU A 256 -20.44 -14.40 -2.05
N PRO A 257 -21.35 -14.83 -2.94
CA PRO A 257 -21.10 -15.69 -4.11
C PRO A 257 -20.30 -15.00 -5.24
N VAL A 258 -19.37 -15.72 -5.85
CA VAL A 258 -18.57 -15.20 -6.99
C VAL A 258 -19.46 -14.61 -8.10
N GLY A 259 -19.10 -13.41 -8.57
CA GLY A 259 -19.77 -12.71 -9.68
C GLY A 259 -20.96 -11.84 -9.27
N MET A 260 -21.34 -11.80 -7.98
CA MET A 260 -22.36 -10.86 -7.50
C MET A 260 -21.80 -9.45 -7.39
N VAL A 261 -22.57 -8.45 -7.82
CA VAL A 261 -22.21 -7.03 -7.75
C VAL A 261 -23.36 -6.23 -7.14
N ASN A 262 -23.06 -5.38 -6.17
CA ASN A 262 -24.01 -4.54 -5.43
C ASN A 262 -25.21 -5.32 -4.86
N ASP A 263 -25.00 -6.58 -4.47
CA ASP A 263 -26.04 -7.47 -3.97
C ASP A 263 -25.95 -7.61 -2.44
N PRO A 264 -27.04 -7.41 -1.67
CA PRO A 264 -27.06 -7.60 -0.22
C PRO A 264 -26.61 -8.99 0.26
N GLN A 265 -26.65 -10.03 -0.58
CA GLN A 265 -26.12 -11.35 -0.24
C GLN A 265 -24.62 -11.32 0.08
N LEU A 266 -23.87 -10.42 -0.53
CA LEU A 266 -22.45 -10.20 -0.23
C LEU A 266 -22.20 -9.73 1.21
N LEU A 267 -23.24 -9.21 1.88
CA LEU A 267 -23.17 -8.68 3.26
C LEU A 267 -23.75 -9.66 4.29
N ALA A 268 -24.23 -10.83 3.85
CA ALA A 268 -24.91 -11.78 4.74
C ALA A 268 -23.94 -12.42 5.76
N ASP A 269 -22.66 -12.58 5.40
CA ASP A 269 -21.61 -13.03 6.31
C ASP A 269 -20.90 -11.85 6.97
N LEU A 270 -21.21 -11.61 8.23
CA LEU A 270 -20.59 -10.54 9.01
C LEU A 270 -19.08 -10.77 9.26
N GLN A 271 -18.60 -12.01 9.22
CA GLN A 271 -17.16 -12.27 9.31
C GLN A 271 -16.45 -11.78 8.04
N GLN A 272 -17.05 -12.04 6.87
CA GLN A 272 -16.54 -11.54 5.60
C GLN A 272 -16.51 -10.02 5.55
N VAL A 273 -17.56 -9.35 6.06
CA VAL A 273 -17.60 -7.88 6.17
C VAL A 273 -16.42 -7.36 6.98
N ARG A 274 -16.15 -7.93 8.16
CA ARG A 274 -15.00 -7.53 8.99
C ARG A 274 -13.67 -7.84 8.33
N PHE A 275 -13.59 -9.00 7.67
CA PHE A 275 -12.42 -9.43 6.93
C PHE A 275 -12.11 -8.51 5.75
N ALA A 276 -13.08 -7.79 5.18
CA ALA A 276 -12.78 -6.81 4.14
C ALA A 276 -11.81 -5.70 4.58
N GLY A 277 -11.63 -5.50 5.89
CA GLY A 277 -10.60 -4.63 6.47
C GLY A 277 -9.19 -5.23 6.48
N ASN A 278 -9.02 -6.46 5.98
CA ASN A 278 -7.74 -7.13 5.87
C ASN A 278 -6.92 -6.64 4.67
N ASN A 279 -5.62 -6.49 4.88
CA ASN A 279 -4.72 -5.96 3.88
C ASN A 279 -4.56 -6.86 2.62
N TYR A 280 -4.74 -8.18 2.70
CA TYR A 280 -4.76 -9.03 1.49
C TYR A 280 -6.03 -8.81 0.69
N TYR A 281 -7.19 -8.74 1.35
CA TYR A 281 -8.47 -8.46 0.70
C TYR A 281 -8.42 -7.12 -0.06
N ALA A 282 -7.95 -6.07 0.61
CA ALA A 282 -7.81 -4.74 0.02
C ALA A 282 -6.78 -4.71 -1.12
N ALA A 283 -5.69 -5.47 -1.02
CA ALA A 283 -4.71 -5.57 -2.10
C ALA A 283 -5.26 -6.30 -3.34
N HIS A 284 -6.01 -7.39 -3.17
CA HIS A 284 -6.69 -8.07 -4.28
C HIS A 284 -7.67 -7.14 -4.98
N MET A 285 -8.48 -6.39 -4.22
CA MET A 285 -9.36 -5.36 -4.77
C MET A 285 -8.60 -4.34 -5.61
N ARG A 286 -7.53 -3.76 -5.05
CA ARG A 286 -6.69 -2.78 -5.74
C ARG A 286 -6.12 -3.36 -7.03
N ASN A 287 -5.47 -4.52 -6.95
CA ASN A 287 -4.81 -5.13 -8.10
C ASN A 287 -5.82 -5.43 -9.21
N LEU A 288 -6.97 -6.00 -8.87
CA LEU A 288 -8.06 -6.30 -9.81
C LEU A 288 -8.55 -5.02 -10.51
N GLY A 289 -8.82 -3.98 -9.74
CA GLY A 289 -9.30 -2.71 -10.26
C GLY A 289 -8.28 -1.99 -11.14
N LEU A 290 -7.02 -1.91 -10.72
CA LEU A 290 -5.96 -1.26 -11.50
C LEU A 290 -5.66 -2.02 -12.80
N MET A 291 -5.61 -3.36 -12.77
CA MET A 291 -5.48 -4.17 -14.00
C MET A 291 -6.62 -3.91 -14.98
N ALA A 292 -7.86 -3.82 -14.49
CA ALA A 292 -9.04 -3.54 -15.30
C ALA A 292 -9.05 -2.14 -15.96
N LEU A 293 -8.34 -1.17 -15.38
CA LEU A 293 -8.28 0.22 -15.85
C LEU A 293 -7.06 0.54 -16.73
N ALA A 294 -6.01 -0.29 -16.67
CA ALA A 294 -4.71 0.01 -17.29
C ALA A 294 -4.71 -0.04 -18.82
N MET A 295 -5.69 -0.66 -19.45
CA MET A 295 -5.73 -0.87 -20.91
C MET A 295 -6.83 -0.08 -21.60
N ASP A 296 -6.54 0.46 -22.79
CA ASP A 296 -7.55 1.05 -23.68
C ASP A 296 -8.56 0.02 -24.17
N GLU A 297 -9.75 0.50 -24.54
CA GLU A 297 -10.82 -0.35 -25.05
C GLU A 297 -10.42 -1.12 -26.32
N ALA A 298 -9.59 -0.52 -27.18
CA ALA A 298 -9.12 -1.15 -28.40
C ALA A 298 -8.19 -2.36 -28.14
N ASP A 299 -7.58 -2.41 -26.97
CA ASP A 299 -6.61 -3.43 -26.56
C ASP A 299 -7.20 -4.41 -25.51
N ASP A 300 -8.51 -4.32 -25.23
CA ASP A 300 -9.28 -5.26 -24.39
C ASP A 300 -10.43 -5.90 -25.21
N PRO A 301 -10.14 -6.92 -26.03
CA PRO A 301 -11.14 -7.53 -26.89
C PRO A 301 -12.33 -8.08 -26.08
N ASN A 302 -13.53 -7.67 -26.47
CA ASN A 302 -14.80 -8.00 -25.81
C ASN A 302 -15.00 -7.39 -24.41
N GLY A 303 -14.11 -6.49 -23.95
CA GLY A 303 -14.22 -5.88 -22.63
C GLY A 303 -14.02 -6.87 -21.48
N GLU A 304 -13.29 -7.97 -21.71
CA GLU A 304 -13.11 -9.04 -20.74
C GLU A 304 -12.38 -8.53 -19.50
N LEU A 305 -11.25 -7.84 -19.70
CA LEU A 305 -10.46 -7.31 -18.60
C LEU A 305 -11.22 -6.20 -17.88
N ARG A 306 -11.89 -5.31 -18.62
CA ARG A 306 -12.70 -4.23 -18.04
C ARG A 306 -13.88 -4.74 -17.21
N SER A 307 -14.43 -5.92 -17.53
CA SER A 307 -15.53 -6.50 -16.74
C SER A 307 -15.15 -6.80 -15.28
N TYR A 308 -13.86 -7.00 -14.99
CA TYR A 308 -13.39 -7.17 -13.62
C TYR A 308 -13.46 -5.89 -12.79
N LEU A 309 -13.57 -4.71 -13.41
CA LEU A 309 -13.82 -3.46 -12.70
C LEU A 309 -15.14 -3.51 -11.93
N ASP A 310 -16.19 -4.09 -12.54
CA ASP A 310 -17.49 -4.26 -11.90
C ASP A 310 -17.40 -5.13 -10.64
N ILE A 311 -16.51 -6.13 -10.63
CA ILE A 311 -16.25 -6.97 -9.46
C ILE A 311 -15.43 -6.22 -8.41
N ALA A 312 -14.40 -5.49 -8.82
CA ALA A 312 -13.59 -4.68 -7.90
C ALA A 312 -14.44 -3.61 -7.18
N THR A 313 -15.32 -2.90 -7.91
CA THR A 313 -16.18 -1.87 -7.32
C THR A 313 -17.45 -2.43 -6.69
N GLY A 314 -18.12 -3.37 -7.37
CA GLY A 314 -19.44 -3.87 -7.00
C GLY A 314 -19.41 -5.04 -6.02
N SER A 315 -18.30 -5.73 -5.87
CA SER A 315 -18.16 -6.83 -4.89
C SER A 315 -17.21 -6.44 -3.78
N TYR A 316 -15.94 -6.17 -4.11
CA TYR A 316 -14.92 -5.92 -3.09
C TYR A 316 -15.13 -4.58 -2.38
N LEU A 317 -15.17 -3.48 -3.14
CA LEU A 317 -15.35 -2.15 -2.58
C LEU A 317 -16.74 -2.00 -1.95
N TYR A 318 -17.76 -2.69 -2.45
CA TYR A 318 -19.09 -2.71 -1.85
C TYR A 318 -19.08 -3.27 -0.41
N ILE A 319 -18.41 -4.41 -0.19
CA ILE A 319 -18.29 -4.99 1.16
C ILE A 319 -17.42 -4.08 2.06
N PHE A 320 -16.31 -3.56 1.53
CA PHE A 320 -15.45 -2.62 2.27
C PHE A 320 -16.22 -1.34 2.68
N ASN A 321 -17.01 -0.78 1.77
CA ASN A 321 -17.84 0.39 2.05
C ASN A 321 -18.88 0.09 3.14
N HIS A 322 -19.44 -1.12 3.15
CA HIS A 322 -20.32 -1.55 4.24
C HIS A 322 -19.58 -1.62 5.58
N LEU A 323 -18.35 -2.16 5.61
CA LEU A 323 -17.51 -2.20 6.81
C LEU A 323 -17.27 -0.79 7.38
N ILE A 324 -16.82 0.16 6.57
CA ILE A 324 -16.48 1.52 7.05
C ILE A 324 -17.73 2.33 7.45
N ALA A 325 -18.89 2.02 6.86
CA ALA A 325 -20.16 2.63 7.24
C ALA A 325 -20.73 2.05 8.56
N THR A 326 -20.23 0.89 9.01
CA THR A 326 -20.78 0.14 10.15
C THR A 326 -19.72 -0.17 11.20
N ASP A 327 -19.10 -1.34 11.15
CA ASP A 327 -18.22 -1.88 12.18
C ASP A 327 -16.91 -1.09 12.35
N SER A 328 -16.43 -0.41 11.29
CA SER A 328 -15.23 0.45 11.33
C SER A 328 -15.56 1.95 11.29
N ARG A 329 -16.81 2.34 11.58
CA ARG A 329 -17.18 3.77 11.61
C ARG A 329 -16.31 4.54 12.60
N GLY A 330 -15.79 5.69 12.16
CA GLY A 330 -14.91 6.55 12.97
C GLY A 330 -13.43 6.48 12.59
N GLY A 331 -13.11 5.95 11.41
CA GLY A 331 -11.78 6.11 10.80
C GLY A 331 -10.72 5.11 11.25
N LEU A 332 -11.08 4.07 12.00
CA LEU A 332 -10.14 3.05 12.46
C LEU A 332 -10.50 1.70 11.86
N LEU A 333 -9.55 1.10 11.14
CA LEU A 333 -9.67 -0.23 10.56
C LEU A 333 -9.29 -1.30 11.61
N PRO A 334 -9.79 -2.54 11.46
CA PRO A 334 -9.74 -3.54 12.52
C PRO A 334 -8.34 -4.12 12.82
N GLU A 335 -7.38 -4.03 11.89
CA GLU A 335 -6.07 -4.70 12.02
C GLU A 335 -5.03 -3.91 12.82
N GLY A 336 -5.40 -2.80 13.46
CA GLY A 336 -4.45 -2.04 14.25
C GLY A 336 -3.44 -1.24 13.45
N PHE A 337 -2.47 -0.64 14.12
CA PHE A 337 -1.51 0.27 13.52
C PHE A 337 -0.43 -0.42 12.65
N GLU A 338 -0.31 -1.74 12.70
CA GLU A 338 0.62 -2.49 11.85
C GLU A 338 0.09 -2.64 10.42
N TYR A 339 -1.12 -3.22 10.29
CA TYR A 339 -1.66 -3.65 9.00
C TYR A 339 -2.78 -2.75 8.47
N SER A 340 -3.53 -2.06 9.33
CA SER A 340 -4.54 -1.08 8.87
C SER A 340 -3.98 0.00 7.93
N PRO A 341 -2.74 0.50 8.09
CA PRO A 341 -2.18 1.46 7.15
C PRO A 341 -2.00 0.83 5.77
N GLN A 342 -1.68 -0.46 5.69
CA GLN A 342 -1.59 -1.18 4.43
C GLN A 342 -2.98 -1.31 3.79
N THR A 343 -4.01 -1.73 4.55
CA THR A 343 -5.39 -1.78 4.06
C THR A 343 -5.86 -0.41 3.54
N ALA A 344 -5.68 0.64 4.35
CA ALA A 344 -6.02 2.01 3.97
C ALA A 344 -5.26 2.45 2.71
N SER A 345 -3.97 2.12 2.61
CA SER A 345 -3.14 2.37 1.44
C SER A 345 -3.74 1.71 0.20
N TYR A 346 -4.05 0.42 0.23
CA TYR A 346 -4.54 -0.28 -0.96
C TYR A 346 -5.91 0.21 -1.41
N VAL A 347 -6.82 0.50 -0.47
CA VAL A 347 -8.13 1.06 -0.79
C VAL A 347 -7.99 2.46 -1.39
N THR A 348 -7.20 3.33 -0.78
CA THR A 348 -7.04 4.73 -1.25
C THR A 348 -6.30 4.81 -2.58
N GLN A 349 -5.34 3.92 -2.81
CA GLN A 349 -4.71 3.73 -4.13
C GLN A 349 -5.72 3.32 -5.21
N PHE A 350 -6.66 2.43 -4.89
CA PHE A 350 -7.72 2.05 -5.83
C PHE A 350 -8.71 3.19 -6.08
N LEU A 351 -9.19 3.86 -5.02
CA LEU A 351 -10.07 5.02 -5.13
C LEU A 351 -9.42 6.15 -5.94
N TRP A 352 -8.11 6.38 -5.74
CA TRP A 352 -7.37 7.37 -6.52
C TRP A 352 -7.26 6.97 -7.98
N ALA A 353 -7.02 5.68 -8.30
CA ALA A 353 -7.06 5.19 -9.67
C ALA A 353 -8.45 5.39 -10.32
N LEU A 354 -9.55 5.15 -9.59
CA LEU A 354 -10.91 5.44 -10.09
C LEU A 354 -11.10 6.93 -10.39
N GLN A 355 -10.64 7.81 -9.49
CA GLN A 355 -10.79 9.27 -9.64
C GLN A 355 -9.92 9.83 -10.79
N SER A 356 -8.65 9.46 -10.84
CA SER A 356 -7.68 9.91 -11.86
C SER A 356 -8.06 9.39 -13.25
N SER A 357 -8.60 8.19 -13.37
CA SER A 357 -9.12 7.64 -14.63
C SER A 357 -10.49 8.20 -15.04
N GLN A 358 -11.11 9.02 -14.17
CA GLN A 358 -12.47 9.54 -14.36
C GLN A 358 -13.52 8.44 -14.56
N THR A 359 -13.33 7.33 -13.84
CA THR A 359 -14.30 6.23 -13.84
C THR A 359 -15.66 6.75 -13.35
N PRO A 360 -16.78 6.44 -14.03
CA PRO A 360 -18.10 6.82 -13.56
C PRO A 360 -18.37 6.30 -12.14
N GLY A 361 -18.86 7.17 -11.25
CA GLY A 361 -19.11 6.80 -9.86
C GLY A 361 -17.90 6.94 -8.92
N ALA A 362 -16.72 7.34 -9.43
CA ALA A 362 -15.50 7.43 -8.62
C ALA A 362 -15.63 8.43 -7.46
N ALA A 363 -16.30 9.55 -7.67
CA ALA A 363 -16.48 10.56 -6.62
C ALA A 363 -17.42 10.04 -5.51
N GLU A 364 -18.48 9.33 -5.89
CA GLU A 364 -19.45 8.73 -4.98
C GLU A 364 -18.88 7.54 -4.20
N ALA A 365 -17.87 6.87 -4.73
CA ALA A 365 -17.18 5.78 -4.06
C ALA A 365 -16.29 6.23 -2.89
N ILE A 366 -15.94 7.53 -2.82
CA ILE A 366 -15.08 8.10 -1.77
C ILE A 366 -15.96 8.56 -0.60
N ASP A 367 -15.92 7.81 0.51
CA ASP A 367 -16.47 8.28 1.79
C ASP A 367 -15.53 9.29 2.45
N ALA A 368 -15.65 10.56 2.05
CA ALA A 368 -14.82 11.64 2.57
C ALA A 368 -14.95 11.82 4.10
N ALA A 369 -16.08 11.44 4.70
CA ALA A 369 -16.25 11.51 6.15
C ALA A 369 -15.40 10.44 6.85
N PHE A 370 -15.46 9.19 6.39
CA PHE A 370 -14.61 8.13 6.93
C PHE A 370 -13.11 8.46 6.77
N TRP A 371 -12.68 8.92 5.59
CA TRP A 371 -11.26 9.22 5.37
C TRP A 371 -10.78 10.45 6.15
N ASN A 372 -11.64 11.43 6.40
CA ASN A 372 -11.34 12.52 7.33
C ASN A 372 -11.20 12.02 8.77
N ASP A 373 -12.11 11.14 9.19
CA ASP A 373 -12.04 10.49 10.50
C ASP A 373 -10.79 9.61 10.62
N PHE A 374 -10.32 8.99 9.53
CA PHE A 374 -9.08 8.21 9.51
C PHE A 374 -7.86 9.06 9.85
N VAL A 375 -7.71 10.22 9.20
CA VAL A 375 -6.62 11.16 9.51
C VAL A 375 -6.75 11.70 10.94
N THR A 376 -7.97 12.02 11.38
CA THR A 376 -8.23 12.53 12.73
C THR A 376 -7.94 11.47 13.81
N GLY A 377 -8.42 10.25 13.59
CA GLY A 377 -8.21 9.09 14.45
C GLY A 377 -6.74 8.74 14.58
N TYR A 378 -6.00 8.76 13.46
CA TYR A 378 -4.54 8.60 13.46
C TYR A 378 -3.85 9.62 14.38
N LEU A 379 -4.19 10.92 14.24
CA LEU A 379 -3.58 11.98 15.05
C LEU A 379 -3.90 11.89 16.54
N HIS A 380 -5.08 11.38 16.90
CA HIS A 380 -5.43 11.09 18.30
C HIS A 380 -4.78 9.81 18.85
N ALA A 381 -4.34 8.91 17.97
CA ALA A 381 -3.75 7.63 18.32
C ALA A 381 -2.22 7.61 18.18
N ILE A 382 -1.58 8.78 18.21
CA ILE A 382 -0.13 8.92 18.38
C ILE A 382 0.18 9.76 19.62
N SER A 383 1.35 9.55 20.22
CA SER A 383 1.79 10.28 21.41
C SER A 383 1.82 11.80 21.20
N PRO A 384 1.69 12.63 22.27
CA PRO A 384 1.73 14.09 22.13
C PRO A 384 3.03 14.63 21.51
N GLY A 385 4.14 13.90 21.66
CA GLY A 385 5.41 14.19 21.01
C GLY A 385 6.17 12.91 20.69
N ALA A 386 7.12 13.03 19.77
CA ALA A 386 8.08 11.98 19.48
C ALA A 386 9.03 11.75 20.67
N VAL A 387 9.47 10.52 20.84
CA VAL A 387 10.48 10.11 21.83
C VAL A 387 11.65 9.45 21.10
N GLU A 388 12.83 9.47 21.69
CA GLU A 388 13.97 8.74 21.16
C GLU A 388 13.75 7.24 21.31
N PHE A 389 13.89 6.50 20.21
CA PHE A 389 13.68 5.07 20.13
C PHE A 389 14.82 4.41 19.34
N ASP A 390 15.30 3.25 19.81
CA ASP A 390 16.34 2.47 19.11
C ASP A 390 15.70 1.53 18.08
N ARG A 391 15.82 1.91 16.80
CA ARG A 391 15.45 1.09 15.65
C ARG A 391 16.70 0.42 15.12
N ASP A 392 16.94 -0.81 15.58
CA ASP A 392 17.95 -1.72 15.05
C ASP A 392 19.39 -1.16 15.12
N GLY A 393 19.69 -0.45 16.21
CA GLY A 393 21.00 0.18 16.47
C GLY A 393 21.06 1.66 16.09
N GLN A 394 19.94 2.24 15.64
CA GLN A 394 19.83 3.63 15.23
C GLN A 394 18.80 4.35 16.10
N LEU A 395 19.23 5.41 16.79
CA LEU A 395 18.36 6.25 17.61
C LEU A 395 17.59 7.22 16.71
N LEU A 396 16.28 7.07 16.65
CA LEU A 396 15.36 7.90 15.87
C LEU A 396 14.35 8.56 16.79
N MET A 397 13.88 9.76 16.42
CA MET A 397 12.72 10.37 17.05
C MET A 397 11.46 9.75 16.44
N GLU A 398 10.65 9.07 17.25
CA GLU A 398 9.45 8.39 16.80
C GLU A 398 8.24 8.72 17.67
N TYR A 399 7.11 8.97 17.04
CA TYR A 399 5.82 9.00 17.75
C TYR A 399 5.44 7.59 18.19
N GLN A 400 4.90 7.48 19.39
CA GLN A 400 4.45 6.20 19.93
C GLN A 400 2.96 6.02 19.63
N PRO A 401 2.58 4.93 18.94
CA PRO A 401 1.21 4.68 18.55
C PRO A 401 0.37 4.13 19.72
N ALA A 402 -0.88 4.56 19.84
CA ALA A 402 -1.86 4.01 20.76
C ALA A 402 -2.39 2.68 20.19
N TRP A 403 -1.55 1.65 20.31
CA TRP A 403 -1.74 0.37 19.63
C TRP A 403 -3.02 -0.37 20.05
N TYR A 404 -3.60 -1.06 19.07
CA TYR A 404 -4.70 -2.02 19.19
C TYR A 404 -4.55 -3.03 18.04
N GLY A 405 -5.28 -4.15 18.05
CA GLY A 405 -5.21 -5.14 16.97
C GLY A 405 -3.85 -5.88 16.94
N ASP A 406 -3.39 -6.20 15.73
CA ASP A 406 -2.16 -6.97 15.52
C ASP A 406 -0.91 -6.13 15.77
N ALA A 407 0.08 -6.72 16.44
CA ALA A 407 1.30 -6.06 16.88
C ALA A 407 2.49 -7.04 16.89
N GLN A 408 3.49 -6.81 16.06
CA GLN A 408 4.80 -7.45 16.14
C GLN A 408 5.71 -6.64 17.07
N ASP A 409 5.78 -5.33 16.82
CA ASP A 409 6.58 -4.39 17.59
C ASP A 409 5.76 -3.14 17.95
N TYR A 410 6.06 -2.54 19.10
CA TYR A 410 5.46 -1.26 19.51
C TYR A 410 6.19 -0.10 18.81
N ARG A 411 6.12 -0.08 17.47
CA ARG A 411 6.82 0.86 16.59
C ARG A 411 5.81 1.44 15.60
N LEU A 412 5.85 2.75 15.40
CA LEU A 412 5.04 3.38 14.35
C LEU A 412 5.69 3.08 12.98
N PRO A 413 4.98 2.48 12.01
CA PRO A 413 5.52 2.35 10.66
C PRO A 413 5.51 3.70 9.92
N ASN A 414 6.14 3.74 8.74
CA ASN A 414 5.95 4.83 7.80
C ASN A 414 4.56 4.68 7.15
N PHE A 415 3.72 5.72 7.23
CA PHE A 415 2.34 5.72 6.69
C PHE A 415 2.24 6.36 5.31
N ILE A 416 3.37 6.68 4.65
CA ILE A 416 3.35 7.38 3.36
C ILE A 416 2.50 6.67 2.31
N SER A 417 2.44 5.33 2.32
CA SER A 417 1.63 4.56 1.38
C SER A 417 0.13 4.91 1.48
N SER A 418 -0.38 5.18 2.69
CA SER A 418 -1.76 5.65 2.91
C SER A 418 -1.87 7.17 2.69
N PHE A 419 -0.96 7.96 3.26
CA PHE A 419 -1.04 9.42 3.20
C PHE A 419 -0.82 9.99 1.81
N GLY A 420 0.09 9.39 1.03
CA GLY A 420 0.36 9.76 -0.36
C GLY A 420 -0.90 9.66 -1.21
N ALA A 421 -1.58 8.51 -1.18
CA ALA A 421 -2.82 8.33 -1.91
C ALA A 421 -3.97 9.20 -1.37
N LEU A 422 -4.12 9.31 -0.03
CA LEU A 422 -5.14 10.17 0.58
C LEU A 422 -5.00 11.65 0.23
N GLY A 423 -3.77 12.13 0.04
CA GLY A 423 -3.48 13.48 -0.42
C GLY A 423 -4.06 13.81 -1.79
N HIS A 424 -4.41 12.82 -2.61
CA HIS A 424 -5.09 13.06 -3.88
C HIS A 424 -6.61 12.97 -3.78
N LEU A 425 -7.13 12.33 -2.73
CA LEU A 425 -8.57 12.16 -2.51
C LEU A 425 -9.18 13.31 -1.68
N LEU A 426 -8.44 13.84 -0.69
CA LEU A 426 -8.94 14.81 0.29
C LEU A 426 -8.38 16.21 0.05
N THR A 427 -9.03 17.02 -0.79
CA THR A 427 -8.44 18.30 -1.26
C THR A 427 -8.68 19.50 -0.34
N GLU A 428 -9.40 19.36 0.78
CA GLU A 428 -9.64 20.48 1.68
C GLU A 428 -8.33 20.95 2.35
N PRO A 429 -8.05 22.27 2.43
CA PRO A 429 -6.76 22.77 2.90
C PRO A 429 -6.34 22.26 4.30
N ALA A 430 -7.28 22.12 5.22
CA ALA A 430 -6.98 21.61 6.57
C ALA A 430 -6.61 20.13 6.56
N GLN A 431 -7.27 19.33 5.72
CA GLN A 431 -6.98 17.90 5.55
C GLN A 431 -5.63 17.71 4.88
N GLN A 432 -5.36 18.47 3.82
CA GLN A 432 -4.05 18.50 3.15
C GLN A 432 -2.92 18.82 4.13
N ASN A 433 -3.07 19.87 4.94
CA ASN A 433 -2.10 20.21 5.98
C ASN A 433 -1.87 19.05 6.96
N ALA A 434 -2.94 18.38 7.41
CA ALA A 434 -2.82 17.26 8.33
C ALA A 434 -2.13 16.03 7.71
N ILE A 435 -2.44 15.71 6.46
CA ILE A 435 -1.83 14.60 5.71
C ILE A 435 -0.34 14.89 5.48
N GLN A 436 0.00 16.06 4.98
CA GLN A 436 1.38 16.46 4.72
C GLN A 436 2.19 16.55 6.02
N TRP A 437 1.60 17.08 7.10
CA TRP A 437 2.24 17.11 8.41
C TRP A 437 2.53 15.70 8.92
N SER A 438 1.56 14.79 8.79
CA SER A 438 1.75 13.39 9.22
C SER A 438 2.87 12.73 8.40
N ALA A 439 2.81 12.81 7.07
CA ALA A 439 3.84 12.24 6.19
C ALA A 439 5.26 12.74 6.52
N ILE A 440 5.43 14.02 6.86
CA ILE A 440 6.75 14.59 7.17
C ILE A 440 7.21 14.27 8.60
N HIS A 441 6.33 14.45 9.59
CA HIS A 441 6.75 14.52 10.98
C HIS A 441 6.55 13.23 11.77
N THR A 442 5.67 12.32 11.34
CA THR A 442 5.34 11.13 12.12
C THR A 442 6.01 9.85 11.61
N ALA A 443 6.53 9.84 10.38
CA ALA A 443 7.42 8.78 9.92
C ALA A 443 8.64 8.65 10.87
N PRO A 444 9.25 7.44 11.02
CA PRO A 444 10.35 7.27 11.95
C PRO A 444 11.53 8.20 11.63
N GLY A 445 12.03 8.93 12.63
CA GLY A 445 13.04 9.97 12.46
C GLY A 445 12.49 11.36 12.09
N GLY A 446 11.20 11.45 11.73
CA GLY A 446 10.50 12.66 11.35
C GLY A 446 11.14 13.39 10.17
N GLU A 447 10.99 14.72 10.15
CA GLU A 447 11.46 15.60 9.06
C GLU A 447 12.95 15.42 8.76
N ALA A 448 13.77 15.15 9.79
CA ALA A 448 15.22 14.97 9.63
C ALA A 448 15.59 13.74 8.78
N TYR A 449 14.70 12.74 8.69
CA TYR A 449 14.88 11.52 7.90
C TYR A 449 14.07 11.50 6.60
N LEU A 450 13.35 12.59 6.27
CA LEU A 450 12.49 12.63 5.09
C LEU A 450 13.26 12.26 3.81
N ILE A 451 14.46 12.81 3.60
CA ILE A 451 15.27 12.48 2.43
C ILE A 451 15.78 11.04 2.45
N ASP A 452 16.06 10.49 3.63
CA ASP A 452 16.44 9.08 3.78
C ASP A 452 15.31 8.13 3.37
N TRP A 453 14.05 8.49 3.68
CA TRP A 453 12.88 7.74 3.22
C TRP A 453 12.70 7.82 1.71
N VAL A 454 12.89 8.99 1.08
CA VAL A 454 12.77 9.12 -0.38
C VAL A 454 13.86 8.36 -1.13
N ARG A 455 15.06 8.20 -0.56
CA ARG A 455 16.14 7.41 -1.17
C ARG A 455 16.21 5.97 -0.67
N ASN A 456 15.19 5.51 0.07
CA ASN A 456 15.14 4.16 0.62
C ASN A 456 15.08 3.12 -0.51
N PRO A 457 16.03 2.19 -0.59
CA PRO A 457 16.06 1.20 -1.65
C PRO A 457 15.06 0.04 -1.46
N ASN A 458 14.39 -0.03 -0.31
CA ASN A 458 13.55 -1.17 0.06
C ASN A 458 12.12 -1.07 -0.48
N ASP A 459 11.65 0.14 -0.82
CA ASP A 459 10.31 0.37 -1.41
C ASP A 459 10.32 1.66 -2.24
N PHE A 460 10.38 1.54 -3.58
CA PHE A 460 10.44 2.71 -4.47
C PHE A 460 9.09 3.42 -4.59
N ARG A 461 7.96 2.74 -4.31
CA ARG A 461 6.64 3.37 -4.32
C ARG A 461 6.58 4.48 -3.27
N GLU A 462 7.14 4.25 -2.08
CA GLU A 462 7.18 5.28 -1.03
C GLU A 462 7.84 6.57 -1.52
N ALA A 463 8.95 6.45 -2.25
CA ALA A 463 9.67 7.59 -2.82
C ALA A 463 8.80 8.37 -3.84
N ILE A 464 8.08 7.64 -4.70
CA ILE A 464 7.15 8.22 -5.68
C ILE A 464 6.02 8.96 -4.94
N LEU A 465 5.41 8.34 -3.91
CA LEU A 465 4.33 8.92 -3.13
C LEU A 465 4.76 10.17 -2.34
N TYR A 466 5.94 10.16 -1.72
CA TYR A 466 6.50 11.37 -1.09
C TYR A 466 6.64 12.51 -2.09
N PHE A 467 7.18 12.22 -3.27
CA PHE A 467 7.39 13.24 -4.30
C PHE A 467 6.08 13.80 -4.85
N MET A 468 5.04 12.98 -5.04
CA MET A 468 3.73 13.43 -5.53
C MET A 468 2.93 14.18 -4.45
N LEU A 469 3.10 13.84 -3.17
CA LEU A 469 2.37 14.45 -2.07
C LEU A 469 2.91 15.83 -1.65
N LEU A 470 4.23 16.03 -1.77
CA LEU A 470 4.94 17.16 -1.16
C LEU A 470 5.48 18.15 -2.22
N PRO A 471 4.72 19.20 -2.55
CA PRO A 471 5.24 20.31 -3.35
C PRO A 471 6.57 20.87 -2.82
N PRO A 472 7.46 21.39 -3.67
CA PRO A 472 8.69 22.04 -3.22
C PRO A 472 8.42 23.13 -2.19
N GLY A 473 9.11 23.07 -1.06
CA GLY A 473 8.96 24.04 0.04
C GLY A 473 7.73 23.82 0.93
N THR A 474 7.12 22.63 0.90
CA THR A 474 6.02 22.26 1.81
C THR A 474 6.46 22.35 3.27
N THR A 475 5.77 23.20 4.05
CA THR A 475 6.01 23.40 5.49
C THR A 475 4.68 23.36 6.24
N PRO A 476 4.09 22.17 6.44
CA PRO A 476 2.79 22.04 7.07
C PRO A 476 2.88 22.36 8.56
N THR A 477 1.77 22.82 9.13
CA THR A 477 1.68 23.14 10.56
C THR A 477 1.08 21.97 11.33
N ASP A 478 1.48 21.80 12.59
CA ASP A 478 0.94 20.76 13.46
C ASP A 478 -0.59 20.92 13.59
N PRO A 479 -1.40 19.98 13.08
CA PRO A 479 -2.86 20.08 13.10
C PRO A 479 -3.46 19.77 14.48
N ARG A 480 -2.71 19.10 15.36
CA ARG A 480 -3.23 18.52 16.61
C ARG A 480 -3.75 19.55 17.62
N PRO A 481 -3.17 20.76 17.76
CA PRO A 481 -3.74 21.80 18.62
C PRO A 481 -5.17 22.22 18.25
N ALA A 482 -5.60 22.01 16.99
CA ALA A 482 -6.96 22.30 16.53
C ALA A 482 -7.94 21.15 16.79
N LEU A 483 -7.46 19.97 17.21
CA LEU A 483 -8.26 18.79 17.52
C LEU A 483 -8.61 18.67 19.02
N ALA A 484 -8.10 19.59 19.86
CA ALA A 484 -8.17 19.53 21.32
C ALA A 484 -9.48 20.07 21.92
#